data_AF-A0A967T9M1-F1
#
_entry.id   AF-A0A967T9M1-F1
#
_cell.length_a   1.000
_cell.length_b   1.000
_cell.length_c   1.000
_cell.angle_alpha   90.00
_cell.angle_beta   90.00
_cell.angle_gamma   90.00
#
_symmetry.space_group_name_H-M   'P 1'
#
loop_
_entity.id
_entity.type
_entity.pdbx_description
1 polymer ?
#
loop_
_entity_poly.entity_id
_entity_poly.type
_entity_poly.pdbx_seq_one_letter_code
_entity_poly.pdbx_strand_id
1 'polypeptide(L)' 'MRPGRVPLLAVALLALLAGLWAGLIRTGWGLPAVRPALAAAHGPLMVSGFLGALIGLERAVALGRRWAYA' A
#
# COMPACT_ATOMS: atom_id res chain seq x y z
N MET A 1 11.71 -10.91 -13.24
CA MET A 1 11.63 -10.14 -11.97
C MET A 1 12.27 -10.96 -10.84
N ARG A 2 13.08 -10.38 -9.96
CA ARG A 2 13.67 -11.14 -8.83
C ARG A 2 12.54 -11.59 -7.88
N PRO A 3 12.41 -12.88 -7.52
CA PRO A 3 11.25 -13.41 -6.79
C PRO A 3 11.00 -12.74 -5.42
N GLY A 4 12.03 -12.14 -4.81
CA GLY A 4 11.88 -11.41 -3.54
C GLY A 4 11.07 -10.10 -3.61
N ARG A 5 10.77 -9.57 -4.80
CA ARG A 5 9.97 -8.33 -4.95
C ARG A 5 8.47 -8.58 -5.02
N VAL A 6 8.07 -9.76 -5.49
CA VAL A 6 6.67 -10.15 -5.71
C VAL A 6 5.80 -10.01 -4.45
N PRO A 7 6.21 -10.52 -3.27
CA PRO A 7 5.38 -10.37 -2.07
C PRO A 7 5.23 -8.91 -1.64
N LEU A 8 6.30 -8.10 -1.75
CA LEU A 8 6.25 -6.67 -1.43
C LEU A 8 5.27 -5.93 -2.34
N LEU A 9 5.34 -6.18 -3.65
CA LEU A 9 4.44 -5.60 -4.65
C LEU A 9 2.98 -6.03 -4.43
N ALA A 10 2.76 -7.29 -4.06
CA ALA A 10 1.42 -7.79 -3.75
C ALA A 10 0.83 -7.06 -2.53
N VAL A 11 1.61 -6.89 -1.46
CA VAL A 11 1.18 -6.13 -0.28
C VAL A 11 0.94 -4.66 -0.61
N ALA A 12 1.82 -4.03 -1.40
CA ALA A 12 1.64 -2.65 -1.84
C ALA A 12 0.37 -2.46 -2.67
N LEU A 13 0.09 -3.40 -3.59
CA LEU A 13 -1.13 -3.38 -4.40
C LEU A 13 -2.39 -3.57 -3.56
N LEU A 14 -2.37 -4.51 -2.61
CA LEU A 14 -3.49 -4.72 -1.69
C LEU A 14 -3.74 -3.48 -0.81
N ALA A 15 -2.68 -2.85 -0.30
CA ALA A 15 -2.78 -1.60 0.46
C ALA A 15 -3.33 -0.45 -0.39
N LEU A 16 -2.90 -0.35 -1.65
CA LEU A 16 -3.40 0.64 -2.61
C LEU A 16 -4.90 0.47 -2.87
N LEU A 17 -5.34 -0.75 -3.20
CA LEU A 17 -6.75 -1.03 -3.47
C LEU A 17 -7.62 -0.77 -2.24
N ALA A 18 -7.19 -1.22 -1.06
CA ALA A 18 -7.91 -1.00 0.19
C ALA A 18 -7.99 0.49 0.55
N GLY A 19 -6.90 1.24 0.40
CA GLY A 19 -6.90 2.67 0.70
C GLY A 19 -7.64 3.49 -0.35
N LEU A 20 -7.64 3.10 -1.62
CA LEU A 20 -8.46 3.74 -2.65
C LEU A 20 -9.96 3.58 -2.33
N TRP A 21 -10.38 2.36 -1.97
CA TRP A 21 -11.75 2.10 -1.53
C TRP A 21 -12.13 2.94 -0.30
N ALA A 22 -11.26 2.95 0.71
CA ALA A 22 -11.42 3.78 1.90
C ALA A 22 -11.50 5.28 1.56
N GLY A 23 -10.71 5.74 0.58
CA GLY A 23 -10.68 7.12 0.10
C GLY A 23 -11.99 7.52 -0.58
N LEU A 24 -12.53 6.65 -1.44
CA LEU A 24 -13.83 6.87 -2.08
C LEU A 24 -14.94 7.03 -1.02
N ILE A 25 -15.01 6.13 -0.04
CA ILE A 25 -15.96 6.24 1.08
C ILE A 25 -15.79 7.58 1.81
N ARG A 26 -14.54 7.98 2.10
CA ARG A 26 -14.24 9.25 2.77
C ARG A 26 -14.64 10.49 1.96
N THR A 27 -14.62 10.42 0.64
CA THR A 27 -15.08 11.50 -0.23
C THR A 27 -16.61 11.57 -0.36
N GLY A 28 -17.34 10.72 0.39
CA GLY A 28 -18.80 10.72 0.41
C GLY A 28 -19.45 9.81 -0.62
N TRP A 29 -18.67 8.97 -1.32
CA TRP A 29 -19.26 7.96 -2.20
C TRP A 29 -19.97 6.89 -1.35
N GLY A 30 -21.21 6.58 -1.69
CA GLY A 30 -22.07 5.61 -1.00
C GLY A 30 -21.68 4.14 -1.21
N LEU A 31 -20.39 3.81 -1.16
CA LEU A 31 -19.89 2.44 -1.29
C LEU A 31 -20.14 1.66 0.00
N PRO A 32 -20.34 0.32 -0.09
CA PRO A 32 -20.49 -0.50 1.10
C PRO A 32 -19.22 -0.49 1.95
N ALA A 33 -19.40 -0.23 3.25
CA ALA A 33 -18.34 -0.34 4.24
C ALA A 33 -18.03 -1.82 4.50
N VAL A 34 -17.04 -2.37 3.79
CA VAL A 34 -16.55 -3.75 3.98
C VAL A 34 -16.18 -3.99 5.45
N ARG A 35 -15.60 -2.99 6.11
CA ARG A 35 -15.36 -2.94 7.56
C ARG A 35 -15.58 -1.51 8.06
N PRO A 36 -16.15 -1.30 9.27
CA PRO A 36 -16.40 0.05 9.80
C PRO A 36 -15.15 0.93 9.87
N ALA A 37 -14.00 0.35 10.26
CA ALA A 37 -12.75 1.07 10.41
C ALA A 37 -11.99 1.32 9.08
N LEU A 38 -12.46 0.77 7.95
CA LEU A 38 -11.71 0.82 6.69
C LEU A 38 -11.53 2.26 6.19
N ALA A 39 -12.60 3.06 6.21
CA ALA A 39 -12.56 4.46 5.78
C ALA A 39 -11.57 5.29 6.64
N ALA A 40 -11.55 5.05 7.95
CA ALA A 40 -10.61 5.70 8.87
C ALA A 40 -9.16 5.25 8.61
N ALA A 41 -8.95 4.00 8.16
CA ALA A 41 -7.63 3.45 7.85
C ALA A 41 -7.02 3.93 6.53
N HIS A 42 -7.70 4.79 5.74
CA HIS A 42 -7.18 5.31 4.47
C HIS A 42 -5.74 5.83 4.57
N GLY A 43 -5.49 6.76 5.50
CA GLY A 43 -4.17 7.38 5.67
C GLY A 43 -3.07 6.35 5.98
N PRO A 44 -3.22 5.55 7.04
CA PRO A 44 -2.27 4.48 7.36
C PRO A 44 -2.03 3.48 6.23
N LEU A 45 -3.07 3.09 5.47
CA LEU A 45 -2.93 2.19 4.31
C LEU A 45 -2.11 2.83 3.18
N MET A 46 -2.36 4.10 2.88
CA MET A 46 -1.63 4.83 1.83
C MET A 46 -0.17 5.08 2.22
N VAL A 47 0.09 5.54 3.45
CA VAL A 47 1.44 5.94 3.89
C VAL A 47 2.30 4.71 4.22
N SER A 48 1.86 3.89 5.18
CA SER A 48 2.68 2.79 5.69
C SER A 48 2.63 1.56 4.78
N GLY A 49 1.52 1.34 4.09
CA GLY A 49 1.34 0.19 3.19
C GLY A 49 1.90 0.45 1.79
N PHE A 50 1.27 1.36 1.03
CA PHE A 50 1.63 1.61 -0.36
C PHE A 50 2.92 2.43 -0.51
N LEU A 51 2.96 3.64 0.05
CA LEU A 51 4.10 4.55 -0.11
C LEU A 51 5.37 3.99 0.54
N GLY A 52 5.27 3.42 1.75
CA GLY A 52 6.39 2.75 2.42
C GLY A 52 7.01 1.63 1.56
N ALA A 53 6.17 0.78 0.95
CA ALA A 53 6.64 -0.27 0.05
C ALA A 53 7.29 0.29 -1.23
N LEU A 54 6.75 1.38 -1.79
CA LEU A 54 7.33 2.06 -2.95
C LEU A 54 8.71 2.63 -2.60
N ILE A 55 8.85 3.33 -1.47
CA ILE A 55 10.13 3.87 -1.01
C ILE A 55 11.16 2.75 -0.82
N GLY A 56 10.77 1.64 -0.17
CA GLY A 56 11.66 0.49 0.01
C GLY A 56 12.10 -0.12 -1.33
N LEU A 57 11.20 -0.21 -2.30
CA LEU A 57 11.51 -0.70 -3.65
C LEU A 57 12.49 0.23 -4.38
N GLU A 58 12.20 1.54 -4.42
CA GLU A 58 13.06 2.54 -5.04
C GLU A 58 14.46 2.53 -4.40
N ARG A 59 14.54 2.49 -3.07
CA ARG A 59 15.79 2.41 -2.32
C ARG A 59 16.57 1.14 -2.63
N ALA A 60 15.91 -0.01 -2.74
CA ALA A 60 16.56 -1.27 -3.09
C ALA A 60 17.04 -1.33 -4.54
N VAL A 61 16.37 -0.62 -5.46
CA VAL A 61 16.84 -0.42 -6.84
C VAL A 61 18.07 0.49 -6.86
N ALA A 62 18.01 1.63 -6.18
CA ALA A 62 19.10 2.60 -6.11
C ALA A 62 20.38 2.03 -5.48
N LEU A 63 20.25 1.24 -4.41
CA LEU A 63 21.39 0.64 -3.70
C LEU A 63 21.84 -0.72 -4.25
N GLY A 64 21.07 -1.33 -5.16
CA GLY A 64 21.31 -2.69 -5.67
C GLY A 64 21.25 -3.80 -4.59
N ARG A 65 20.81 -3.47 -3.37
CA ARG A 65 20.90 -4.32 -2.17
C ARG A 65 19.52 -4.78 -1.71
N ARG A 66 19.41 -6.05 -1.28
CA ARG A 66 18.13 -6.67 -0.88
C ARG A 66 17.63 -6.24 0.50
N TRP A 67 18.50 -5.76 1.39
CA TRP A 67 18.07 -5.32 2.72
C TRP A 67 17.32 -3.99 2.68
N ALA A 68 17.47 -3.22 1.61
CA ALA A 68 16.84 -1.92 1.44
C ALA A 68 15.32 -1.98 1.18
N TYR A 69 14.72 -3.17 1.06
CA TYR A 69 13.25 -3.33 1.03
C TYR A 69 12.59 -3.11 2.40
N ALA A 70 13.36 -3.12 3.50
CA ALA A 70 12.90 -2.86 4.87
C ALA A 70 13.41 -1.51 5.35
#